data_AF-A0A381PJ50-F1
#
_entry.id   AF-A0A381PJ50-F1
#
_cell.length_a   1.000
_cell.length_b   1.000
_cell.length_c   1.000
_cell.angle_alpha   90.00
_cell.angle_beta   90.00
_cell.angle_gamma   90.00
#
_symmetry.space_group_name_H-M   'P 1'
#
loop_
_entity.id
_entity.type
_entity.pdbx_description
1 polymer ?
#
loop_
_entity_poly.entity_id
_entity_poly.type
_entity_poly.pdbx_seq_one_letter_code
_entity_poly.pdbx_strand_id
1 'polypeptide(L)' 'MLIIILAGVFVGSKLDQIYLNQYKAFTILFSLLSVALAIYVVIKQVLNSTNQDFEKKEKKQ' A
#
# COMPACT_ATOMS: atom_id res chain seq x y z
N MET A 1 4.51 2.37 -4.63
CA MET A 1 3.10 2.07 -4.96
C MET A 1 2.94 0.71 -5.64
N LEU A 2 3.55 0.46 -6.81
CA LEU A 2 3.43 -0.81 -7.56
C LEU A 2 3.80 -2.07 -6.75
N ILE A 3 4.88 -2.04 -5.99
CA ILE A 3 5.34 -3.18 -5.18
C ILE A 3 4.30 -3.58 -4.12
N ILE A 4 3.67 -2.60 -3.48
CA ILE A 4 2.65 -2.81 -2.44
C ILE A 4 1.39 -3.44 -3.04
N ILE A 5 1.02 -2.99 -4.25
CA ILE A 5 -0.16 -3.51 -4.96
C ILE A 5 0.09 -4.94 -5.45
N LEU A 6 1.26 -5.23 -6.05
CA LEU A 6 1.63 -6.59 -6.47
C LEU A 6 1.70 -7.55 -5.28
N ALA A 7 2.35 -7.15 -4.19
CA ALA A 7 2.44 -7.96 -2.98
C ALA A 7 1.03 -8.22 -2.41
N GLY A 8 0.17 -7.21 -2.44
CA GLY A 8 -1.18 -7.36 -1.91
C GLY A 8 -2.07 -8.28 -2.74
N VAL A 9 -2.11 -8.10 -4.05
CA VAL A 9 -2.87 -8.98 -4.96
C VAL A 9 -2.35 -10.41 -4.89
N PHE A 10 -1.03 -10.62 -4.82
CA PHE A 10 -0.45 -11.95 -4.75
C PHE A 10 -0.81 -12.68 -3.45
N VAL A 11 -0.72 -11.99 -2.30
CA VAL A 11 -1.10 -12.57 -1.00
C VAL A 11 -2.60 -12.82 -0.92
N GLY A 12 -3.43 -11.88 -1.37
CA GLY A 12 -4.89 -12.04 -1.40
C GLY A 12 -5.33 -13.21 -2.30
N SER A 13 -4.73 -13.35 -3.48
CA SER A 13 -5.05 -14.41 -4.42
C SER A 13 -4.60 -15.80 -3.94
N LYS A 14 -3.45 -15.89 -3.24
CA LYS A 14 -3.02 -17.13 -2.56
C LYS A 14 -3.95 -17.52 -1.41
N LEU A 15 -4.43 -16.55 -0.62
CA LEU A 15 -5.34 -16.79 0.49
C LEU A 15 -6.71 -17.30 0.01
N ASP A 16 -7.23 -16.72 -1.08
CA ASP A 16 -8.51 -17.11 -1.70
C ASP A 16 -8.48 -18.54 -2.26
N GLN A 17 -7.29 -19.06 -2.58
CA GLN A 17 -7.10 -20.40 -3.14
C GLN A 17 -6.99 -21.50 -2.06
N ILE A 18 -6.46 -21.15 -0.89
CA ILE A 18 -6.32 -22.07 0.25
C ILE A 18 -7.64 -22.17 1.02
N TYR A 19 -8.34 -21.05 1.17
CA TYR A 19 -9.69 -21.02 1.73
C TYR A 19 -10.68 -21.28 0.61
N LEU A 20 -11.14 -22.52 0.45
CA LEU A 20 -12.15 -22.98 -0.52
C LEU A 20 -13.56 -22.43 -0.18
N ASN A 21 -13.63 -21.16 0.20
CA ASN A 21 -14.83 -20.46 0.59
C ASN A 21 -15.37 -19.75 -0.64
N GLN A 22 -16.53 -20.22 -1.13
CA GLN A 22 -17.21 -19.77 -2.36
C GLN A 22 -17.43 -18.25 -2.45
N TYR A 23 -17.29 -17.52 -1.34
CA TYR A 23 -17.63 -16.11 -1.22
C TYR A 23 -16.50 -15.10 -1.48
N LYS A 24 -15.27 -15.52 -1.83
CA LYS A 24 -14.12 -14.61 -2.13
C LYS A 24 -13.93 -13.45 -1.14
N ALA A 25 -14.36 -13.62 0.10
CA ALA A 25 -14.42 -12.55 1.09
C ALA A 25 -13.00 -12.04 1.45
N PHE A 26 -12.01 -12.93 1.40
CA PHE A 26 -10.61 -12.57 1.61
C PHE A 26 -10.07 -11.69 0.48
N THR A 27 -10.40 -11.98 -0.79
CA THR A 27 -10.02 -11.09 -1.91
C THR A 27 -10.61 -9.69 -1.72
N ILE A 28 -11.87 -9.57 -1.29
CA ILE A 28 -12.53 -8.28 -1.07
C ILE A 28 -11.87 -7.52 0.08
N LEU A 29 -11.65 -8.19 1.23
CA LEU A 29 -11.01 -7.59 2.40
C LEU A 29 -9.56 -7.16 2.10
N PHE A 30 -8.83 -8.00 1.38
CA PHE A 30 -7.44 -7.74 1.01
C PHE A 30 -7.34 -6.60 -0.01
N SER A 31 -8.26 -6.55 -0.99
CA SER A 31 -8.35 -5.44 -1.94
C SER A 31 -8.63 -4.11 -1.22
N LEU A 32 -9.57 -4.10 -0.28
CA LEU A 32 -9.91 -2.92 0.50
C LEU A 32 -8.73 -2.42 1.35
N LEU A 33 -8.04 -3.33 2.04
CA LEU A 33 -6.82 -3.03 2.79
C LEU A 33 -5.70 -2.52 1.89
N SER A 34 -5.53 -3.11 0.70
CA SER A 34 -4.50 -2.69 -0.26
C SER A 34 -4.73 -1.27 -0.77
N VAL A 35 -5.99 -0.89 -1.02
CA VAL A 35 -6.35 0.48 -1.41
C VAL A 35 -6.08 1.46 -0.26
N ALA A 36 -6.49 1.11 0.96
CA ALA A 36 -6.23 1.94 2.14
C ALA A 36 -4.72 2.16 2.38
N LEU A 37 -3.93 1.10 2.29
CA LEU A 37 -2.48 1.17 2.41
C LEU A 37 -1.84 2.00 1.28
N ALA A 38 -2.32 1.86 0.04
CA ALA A 38 -1.82 2.66 -1.07
C ALA A 38 -2.02 4.16 -0.83
N ILE A 39 -3.22 4.56 -0.39
CA ILE A 39 -3.54 5.95 -0.06
C ILE A 39 -2.66 6.44 1.10
N TYR A 40 -2.53 5.66 2.17
CA TYR A 40 -1.67 6.01 3.31
C TYR A 40 -0.23 6.25 2.88
N VAL A 41 0.34 5.35 2.06
CA VAL A 41 1.72 5.47 1.58
C VAL A 41 1.90 6.69 0.70
N VAL A 42 0.94 6.99 -0.19
CA VAL A 42 0.99 8.20 -1.02
C VAL A 42 0.95 9.47 -0.17
N ILE A 43 0.07 9.53 0.83
CA ILE A 43 0.00 10.68 1.76
C ILE A 43 1.33 10.84 2.50
N LYS A 44 1.87 9.75 3.06
CA LYS A 44 3.19 9.72 3.71
C LYS A 44 4.30 10.17 2.77
N GLN A 45 4.28 9.72 1.52
CA GLN A 45 5.27 10.06 0.51
C GLN A 45 5.22 11.56 0.20
N VAL A 46 4.04 12.13 -0.01
CA VAL A 46 3.87 13.57 -0.24
C VAL A 46 4.30 14.38 0.98
N LEU A 47 3.89 13.98 2.19
CA LEU A 47 4.31 14.64 3.43
C LEU A 47 5.84 14.60 3.59
N ASN A 48 6.46 13.44 3.36
CA ASN A 48 7.89 13.28 3.53
C ASN A 48 8.68 14.02 2.43
N SER A 49 8.20 14.02 1.20
CA SER A 49 8.76 14.83 0.12
C SER A 49 8.74 16.32 0.46
N THR A 50 7.65 16.82 1.07
CA THR A 50 7.59 18.17 1.63
C THR A 50 8.70 18.42 2.65
N ASN A 51 8.89 17.52 3.62
CA ASN A 51 9.89 17.69 4.69
C ASN A 51 11.34 17.52 4.21
N GLN A 52 11.58 16.69 3.20
CA GLN A 52 12.90 16.50 2.59
C GLN A 52 13.36 17.75 1.82
N ASP A 53 12.43 18.53 1.26
CA ASP A 53 12.72 19.83 0.65
C ASP A 53 13.16 20.87 1.70
N PHE A 54 12.65 20.78 2.93
CA PHE A 54 13.08 21.65 4.04
C PHE A 54 14.46 21.23 4.61
N GLU A 55 14.71 19.95 4.86
CA GLU A 55 16.01 19.47 5.35
C GLU A 55 17.16 19.68 4.33
N LYS A 56 16.90 19.53 3.03
CA LYS A 56 17.92 19.82 2.00
C LYS A 56 18.27 21.30 1.89
N LYS A 57 17.37 22.20 2.28
CA LYS A 57 17.62 23.64 2.26
C LYS A 57 18.38 24.13 3.49
N GLU A 58 18.18 23.50 4.65
CA GLU A 58 18.92 23.82 5.88
C GLU A 58 20.38 23.36 5.81
N LYS A 59 20.68 22.19 5.23
CA LYS A 59 22.07 21.71 5.06
C LYS A 59 22.88 22.41 3.95
N LYS A 60 22.27 23.36 3.23
CA LYS A 60 22.91 24.15 2.16
C LYS A 60 23.14 25.63 2.53
N GLN A 61 22.69 26.06 3.71
CA GLN A 61 23.08 27.33 4.32
C GLN A 61 24.23 27.10 5.30
#